data_AF-A0AAD1B363-F1
#
_entry.id   AF-A0AAD1B363-F1
#
_cell.length_a   1.000
_cell.length_b   1.000
_cell.length_c   1.000
_cell.angle_alpha   90.00
_cell.angle_beta   90.00
_cell.angle_gamma   90.00
#
_symmetry.space_group_name_H-M   'P 1'
#
loop_
_entity.id
_entity.type
_entity.pdbx_description
1 polymer ?
#
loop_
_entity_poly.entity_id
_entity_poly.type
_entity_poly.pdbx_seq_one_letter_code
_entity_poly.pdbx_strand_id
1 'polypeptide(L)'
;MSVWKKAACLNYGDSACPSDAKCVSRDAVCFDSRTCGYDGFVCKSEYEDLGDEYDDLLDDCKELAHEHDDIIDKYNKLLNRYKNRESEYEEVELCVRYATTLEEVKSCFNAG
;
A
#
# COMPACT_ATOMS: atom_id res chain seq x y z
N MET A 1 42.58 -20.62 -29.33
CA MET A 1 41.70 -21.69 -28.81
C MET A 1 42.36 -22.26 -27.57
N SER A 2 41.82 -21.99 -26.38
CA SER A 2 42.44 -22.43 -25.13
C SER A 2 41.58 -23.52 -24.49
N VAL A 3 42.18 -24.69 -24.29
CA VAL A 3 41.58 -25.91 -23.76
C VAL A 3 41.64 -25.87 -22.23
N TRP A 4 40.50 -26.01 -21.55
CA TRP A 4 40.40 -25.98 -20.08
C TRP A 4 40.69 -27.36 -19.46
N LYS A 5 41.51 -27.43 -18.40
CA LYS A 5 41.79 -28.64 -17.62
C LYS A 5 41.04 -28.64 -16.29
N LYS A 6 40.75 -29.83 -15.74
CA LYS A 6 40.17 -29.98 -14.38
C LYS A 6 41.17 -29.53 -13.32
N ALA A 7 40.66 -28.93 -12.22
CA ALA A 7 41.44 -28.28 -11.16
C ALA A 7 42.54 -29.14 -10.50
N ALA A 8 42.43 -30.47 -10.54
CA ALA A 8 43.45 -31.39 -10.03
C ALA A 8 44.67 -31.56 -10.97
N CYS A 9 44.67 -30.95 -12.16
CA CYS A 9 45.70 -31.10 -13.20
C CYS A 9 46.34 -29.76 -13.60
N LEU A 10 46.45 -28.81 -12.66
CA LEU A 10 47.09 -27.52 -12.90
C LEU A 10 48.61 -27.65 -12.70
N ASN A 11 49.38 -27.18 -13.67
CA ASN A 11 50.83 -27.10 -13.62
C ASN A 11 51.30 -25.74 -13.06
N TYR A 12 52.58 -25.65 -12.71
CA TYR A 12 53.19 -24.40 -12.25
C TYR A 12 53.10 -23.31 -13.34
N GLY A 13 52.31 -22.27 -13.08
CA GLY A 13 52.01 -21.17 -14.01
C GLY A 13 50.56 -21.12 -14.53
N ASP A 14 49.73 -22.12 -14.21
CA ASP A 14 48.32 -22.12 -14.60
C ASP A 14 47.46 -21.31 -13.61
N SER A 15 46.64 -20.38 -14.12
CA SER A 15 45.75 -19.56 -13.31
C SER A 15 44.42 -20.28 -13.02
N ALA A 16 44.30 -20.86 -11.83
CA ALA A 16 42.97 -21.16 -11.27
C ALA A 16 42.31 -19.84 -10.90
N CYS A 17 41.34 -19.42 -11.71
CA CYS A 17 40.52 -18.22 -11.48
C CYS A 17 41.35 -16.97 -11.10
N PRO A 18 41.70 -16.13 -12.09
CA PRO A 18 42.50 -14.92 -11.88
C PRO A 18 42.03 -14.10 -10.66
N SER A 19 42.94 -13.43 -9.98
CA SER A 19 42.62 -12.62 -8.78
C SER A 19 41.59 -11.52 -9.05
N ASP A 20 41.48 -11.10 -10.31
CA ASP A 20 40.53 -10.13 -10.87
C ASP A 20 39.23 -10.77 -11.41
N ALA A 21 39.08 -12.09 -11.30
CA ALA A 21 37.93 -12.83 -11.79
C ALA A 21 37.13 -13.48 -10.64
N LYS A 22 35.80 -13.50 -10.78
CA LYS A 22 34.90 -14.21 -9.87
C LYS A 22 34.69 -15.63 -10.38
N CYS A 23 35.13 -16.62 -9.62
CA CYS A 23 34.96 -18.03 -9.98
C CYS A 23 33.52 -18.45 -9.71
N VAL A 24 32.89 -19.10 -10.69
CA VAL A 24 31.54 -19.66 -10.56
C VAL A 24 31.57 -21.17 -10.78
N SER A 25 30.57 -21.87 -10.26
CA SER A 25 30.46 -23.32 -10.42
C SER A 25 30.27 -23.73 -11.90
N ARG A 26 30.54 -24.99 -12.22
CA ARG A 26 30.43 -25.52 -13.60
C ARG A 26 28.99 -25.48 -14.13
N ASP A 27 28.00 -25.49 -13.25
CA ASP A 27 26.57 -25.40 -13.53
C ASP A 27 26.03 -23.96 -13.48
N ALA A 28 26.91 -22.96 -13.40
CA ALA A 28 26.50 -21.56 -13.45
C ALA A 28 25.82 -21.23 -14.78
N VAL A 29 24.67 -20.56 -14.69
CA VAL A 29 23.97 -19.98 -15.84
C VAL A 29 24.43 -18.55 -16.01
N CYS A 30 25.08 -18.25 -17.14
CA CYS A 30 25.42 -16.88 -17.52
C CYS A 30 24.24 -16.26 -18.27
N PHE A 31 23.78 -15.11 -17.82
CA PHE A 31 22.84 -14.29 -18.59
C PHE A 31 23.56 -13.48 -19.67
N ASP A 32 22.81 -13.01 -20.67
CA ASP A 32 23.33 -12.06 -21.65
C ASP A 32 23.80 -10.77 -20.98
N SER A 33 24.68 -10.03 -21.66
CA SER A 33 25.16 -8.75 -21.12
C SER A 33 23.99 -7.80 -20.86
N ARG A 34 23.93 -7.20 -19.67
CA ARG A 34 22.88 -6.26 -19.22
C ARG A 34 21.49 -6.89 -19.02
N THR A 35 21.39 -8.22 -18.92
CA THR A 35 20.12 -8.87 -18.53
C THR A 35 19.68 -8.46 -17.12
N CYS A 36 20.63 -8.29 -16.21
CA CYS A 36 20.43 -7.58 -14.94
C CYS A 36 21.06 -6.19 -15.09
N GLY A 37 20.47 -5.17 -14.46
CA GLY A 37 20.96 -3.79 -14.50
C GLY A 37 22.42 -3.66 -14.05
N TYR A 38 22.98 -2.44 -14.13
CA TYR A 38 24.36 -2.19 -13.73
C TYR A 38 24.62 -2.42 -12.22
N ASP A 39 23.56 -2.59 -11.43
CA ASP A 39 23.59 -2.81 -9.99
C ASP A 39 23.98 -4.25 -9.58
N GLY A 40 24.12 -5.17 -10.55
CA GLY A 40 24.63 -6.53 -10.31
C GLY A 40 23.55 -7.57 -10.00
N PHE A 41 23.86 -8.51 -9.09
CA PHE A 41 22.99 -9.62 -8.69
C PHE A 41 22.50 -9.41 -7.25
N VAL A 42 21.19 -9.59 -7.02
CA VAL A 42 20.57 -9.60 -5.69
C VAL A 42 20.66 -11.01 -5.11
N CYS A 43 20.94 -11.15 -3.81
CA CYS A 43 20.93 -12.46 -3.16
C CYS A 43 19.49 -12.98 -3.00
N LYS A 44 19.29 -14.30 -3.04
CA LYS A 44 17.95 -14.90 -2.84
C LYS A 44 17.29 -14.42 -1.54
N SER A 45 18.05 -14.33 -0.46
CA SER A 45 17.56 -13.81 0.83
C SER A 45 17.08 -12.36 0.74
N GLU A 46 17.85 -11.48 0.09
CA GLU A 46 17.47 -10.07 -0.09
C GLU A 46 16.20 -9.92 -0.95
N TYR A 47 16.00 -10.82 -1.92
CA TYR A 47 14.77 -10.87 -2.71
C TYR A 47 13.57 -11.39 -1.91
N GLU A 48 13.78 -12.38 -1.05
CA GLU A 48 12.74 -12.91 -0.15
C GLU A 48 12.35 -11.85 0.89
N ASP A 49 13.33 -11.19 1.52
CA ASP A 49 13.10 -10.08 2.45
C ASP A 49 12.28 -8.95 1.80
N LEU A 50 12.62 -8.58 0.56
CA LEU A 50 11.85 -7.59 -0.20
C LEU A 50 10.41 -8.06 -0.52
N GLY A 51 10.23 -9.36 -0.72
CA GLY A 51 8.91 -9.97 -0.91
C GLY A 51 8.05 -9.82 0.35
N ASP A 52 8.63 -10.14 1.50
CA ASP A 52 7.97 -9.99 2.80
C ASP A 52 7.64 -8.52 3.09
N GLU A 53 8.56 -7.58 2.84
CA GLU A 53 8.30 -6.14 2.97
C GLU A 53 7.16 -5.65 2.05
N TYR A 54 7.07 -6.21 0.84
CA TYR A 54 6.01 -5.87 -0.10
C TYR A 54 4.64 -6.39 0.36
N ASP A 55 4.60 -7.60 0.90
CA ASP A 55 3.37 -8.21 1.43
C ASP A 55 2.88 -7.45 2.67
N ASP A 56 3.78 -7.06 3.57
CA ASP A 56 3.47 -6.20 4.73
C ASP A 56 2.90 -4.85 4.27
N LEU A 57 3.55 -4.19 3.31
CA LEU A 57 3.06 -2.92 2.76
C LEU A 57 1.69 -3.08 2.08
N LEU A 58 1.45 -4.19 1.40
CA LEU A 58 0.17 -4.47 0.77
C LEU A 58 -0.94 -4.62 1.81
N ASP A 59 -0.66 -5.26 2.94
CA ASP A 59 -1.62 -5.40 4.03
C ASP A 59 -1.91 -4.06 4.73
N ASP A 60 -0.88 -3.24 4.98
CA ASP A 60 -1.04 -1.87 5.47
C ASP A 60 -1.93 -1.03 4.52
N CYS A 61 -1.73 -1.16 3.22
CA CYS A 61 -2.54 -0.45 2.22
C CYS A 61 -4.02 -0.88 2.26
N LYS A 62 -4.30 -2.17 2.50
CA LYS A 62 -5.67 -2.68 2.62
C LYS A 62 -6.34 -2.15 3.89
N GLU A 63 -5.62 -2.17 5.01
CA GLU A 63 -6.12 -1.63 6.28
C GLU A 63 -6.47 -0.14 6.14
N LEU A 64 -5.56 0.64 5.55
CA LEU A 64 -5.79 2.07 5.32
C LEU A 64 -7.01 2.32 4.41
N ALA A 65 -7.21 1.51 3.38
CA ALA A 65 -8.39 1.60 2.52
C ALA A 65 -9.68 1.32 3.30
N HIS A 66 -9.68 0.32 4.19
CA HIS A 66 -10.82 0.03 5.06
C HIS A 66 -11.11 1.17 6.04
N GLU A 67 -10.09 1.74 6.68
CA GLU A 67 -10.27 2.88 7.58
C GLU A 67 -10.85 4.10 6.85
N HIS A 68 -10.40 4.33 5.62
CA HIS A 68 -10.91 5.41 4.78
C HIS A 68 -12.40 5.25 4.46
N ASP A 69 -12.83 4.04 4.07
CA ASP A 69 -14.24 3.74 3.82
C ASP A 69 -15.10 3.93 5.09
N ASP A 70 -14.59 3.50 6.25
CA ASP A 70 -15.21 3.69 7.55
C ASP A 70 -15.41 5.18 7.90
N ILE A 71 -14.44 6.03 7.56
CA ILE A 71 -14.51 7.48 7.77
C ILE A 71 -15.58 8.09 6.85
N ILE A 72 -15.64 7.68 5.58
CA ILE A 72 -16.67 8.12 4.64
C ILE A 72 -18.07 7.79 5.17
N ASP A 73 -18.26 6.58 5.69
CA ASP A 73 -19.53 6.15 6.27
C ASP A 73 -19.93 6.97 7.50
N LYS A 74 -18.98 7.25 8.39
CA LYS A 74 -19.20 8.10 9.56
C LYS A 74 -19.55 9.53 9.15
N TYR A 75 -18.87 10.07 8.15
CA TYR A 75 -19.14 11.40 7.60
C TYR A 75 -20.55 11.48 7.01
N ASN A 76 -20.95 10.51 6.17
CA ASN A 76 -22.27 10.48 5.55
C ASN A 76 -23.39 10.38 6.59
N LYS A 77 -23.20 9.55 7.63
CA LYS A 77 -24.14 9.46 8.77
C LYS A 77 -24.25 10.79 9.52
N LEU A 78 -23.14 11.48 9.74
CA LEU A 78 -23.14 12.79 10.40
C LEU A 78 -23.82 13.85 9.54
N LEU A 79 -23.53 13.89 8.25
CA LEU A 79 -24.13 14.81 7.29
C LEU A 79 -25.66 14.65 7.23
N ASN A 80 -26.15 13.41 7.21
CA ASN A 80 -27.60 13.16 7.22
C ASN A 80 -28.26 13.61 8.54
N ARG A 81 -27.61 13.39 9.69
CA ARG A 81 -28.12 13.90 10.97
C ARG A 81 -28.16 15.42 11.00
N TYR A 82 -27.15 16.08 10.44
CA TYR A 82 -27.12 17.54 10.33
C TYR A 82 -28.27 18.05 9.46
N LYS A 83 -28.47 17.48 8.27
CA LYS A 83 -29.56 17.85 7.36
C LYS A 83 -30.95 17.66 7.98
N ASN A 84 -31.17 16.54 8.66
CA ASN A 84 -32.44 16.29 9.34
C ASN A 84 -32.69 17.33 10.43
N ARG A 85 -31.66 17.64 11.22
CA ARG A 85 -31.75 18.67 12.26
C ARG A 85 -32.00 20.06 11.69
N GLU A 86 -31.34 20.41 10.59
CA GLU A 86 -31.56 21.66 9.87
C GLU A 86 -33.02 21.76 9.39
N SER A 87 -33.57 20.70 8.81
CA SER A 87 -34.99 20.61 8.43
C SER A 87 -35.94 20.77 9.63
N GLU A 88 -35.67 20.08 10.75
CA GLU A 88 -36.44 20.23 11.99
C GLU A 88 -36.45 21.69 12.48
N TYR A 89 -35.31 22.37 12.40
CA TYR A 89 -35.21 23.79 12.77
C TYR A 89 -35.99 24.70 11.82
N GLU A 90 -35.89 24.48 10.51
CA GLU A 90 -36.63 25.26 9.50
C GLU A 90 -38.15 25.08 9.67
N GLU A 91 -38.61 23.86 9.96
CA GLU A 91 -40.01 23.56 10.21
C GLU A 91 -40.54 24.32 11.44
N VAL A 92 -39.80 24.28 12.55
CA VAL A 92 -40.16 25.02 13.77
C VAL A 92 -40.11 26.53 13.53
N GLU A 93 -39.08 27.03 12.83
CA GLU A 93 -38.97 28.45 12.50
C GLU A 93 -40.16 28.94 11.67
N LEU A 94 -40.52 28.20 10.62
CA LEU A 94 -41.68 28.51 9.78
C LEU A 94 -42.97 28.48 10.60
N CYS A 95 -43.18 27.46 11.43
CA CYS A 95 -44.36 27.36 12.28
C CYS A 95 -44.49 28.58 13.21
N VAL A 96 -43.41 28.93 13.91
CA VAL A 96 -43.40 30.09 14.83
C VAL A 96 -43.59 31.40 14.08
N ARG A 97 -43.03 31.55 12.87
CA ARG A 97 -43.17 32.74 12.02
C ARG A 97 -44.62 33.00 11.62
N TYR A 98 -45.42 31.96 11.37
CA TYR A 98 -46.82 32.08 10.95
C TYR A 98 -47.83 32.00 12.09
N ALA A 99 -47.42 31.60 13.29
CA ALA A 99 -48.28 31.59 14.47
C ALA A 99 -48.74 33.01 14.84
N THR A 100 -50.03 33.15 15.12
CA THR A 100 -50.69 34.41 15.47
C THR A 100 -51.05 34.48 16.95
N THR A 101 -51.03 33.34 17.66
CA THR A 101 -51.32 33.24 19.08
C THR A 101 -50.22 32.54 19.85
N LEU A 102 -50.16 32.78 21.16
CA LEU A 102 -49.25 32.09 22.06
C LEU A 102 -49.51 30.57 22.09
N GLU A 103 -50.75 30.15 21.85
CA GLU A 103 -51.13 28.74 21.84
C GLU A 103 -50.63 28.04 20.57
N GLU A 104 -50.68 28.70 19.42
CA GLU A 104 -50.08 28.22 18.17
C GLU A 104 -48.55 28.14 18.24
N VAL A 105 -47.89 29.12 18.88
CA VAL A 105 -46.43 29.04 19.09
C VAL A 105 -46.07 27.82 19.95
N LYS A 106 -46.86 27.51 20.98
CA LYS A 106 -46.63 26.33 21.83
C LYS A 106 -46.84 25.02 21.08
N SER A 107 -47.76 24.94 20.13
CA SER A 107 -47.97 23.70 19.36
C SER A 107 -46.81 23.39 18.42
N CYS A 108 -46.09 24.41 17.91
CA CYS A 108 -44.91 24.25 17.04
C CYS A 108 -43.78 23.40 17.65
N PHE A 109 -43.63 23.40 18.98
CA PHE A 109 -42.57 22.65 19.67
C PHE A 109 -43.00 21.24 20.13
N ASN A 110 -44.27 20.88 19.94
CA ASN A 110 -44.85 19.61 20.40
C ASN A 110 -45.22 18.68 19.23
N ALA A 111 -44.86 19.01 17.99
CA ALA A 111 -45.20 18.26 16.78
C ALA A 111 -44.19 17.13 16.44
N GLY A 112 -43.48 16.60 17.44
CA GLY A 112 -42.52 15.49 17.30
C GLY A 112 -43.14 14.13 17.55
#